data_AF-A0A1S9AY64-F1
#
_entry.id   AF-A0A1S9AY64-F1
#
_cell.length_a   1.000
_cell.length_b   1.000
_cell.length_c   1.000
_cell.angle_alpha   90.00
_cell.angle_beta   90.00
_cell.angle_gamma   90.00
#
_symmetry.space_group_name_H-M   'P 1'
#
loop_
_entity.id
_entity.type
_entity.pdbx_description
1 polymer ?
#
loop_
_entity_poly.entity_id
_entity_poly.type
_entity_poly.pdbx_seq_one_letter_code
_entity_poly.pdbx_strand_id
1 'polypeptide(L)'
;MALLSEEQLIWSPVVANSAMNRLRGANRYAQALKLAPESYLGALLRQFGQAAWLDLCCGAGNALRQTAEHFQRLGAPGSFILHGVDLVDAFAPVPPVVSGLTFEVASVVDWTAPR
;
A
#
# COMPACT_ATOMS: atom_id res chain seq x y z
N MET A 1 30.53 -17.49 11.22
CA MET A 1 29.15 -17.16 10.77
C MET A 1 29.31 -16.28 9.53
N ALA A 2 28.84 -16.73 8.37
CA ALA A 2 28.95 -15.97 7.12
C ALA A 2 27.72 -15.07 6.95
N LEU A 3 27.92 -13.85 6.43
CA LEU A 3 26.82 -12.95 6.07
C LEU A 3 26.18 -13.43 4.76
N LEU A 4 24.86 -13.25 4.64
CA LEU A 4 24.13 -13.50 3.39
C LEU A 4 24.47 -12.44 2.34
N SER A 5 24.41 -12.80 1.06
CA SER A 5 24.37 -11.80 -0.02
C SER A 5 23.06 -11.01 0.05
N GLU A 6 23.01 -9.84 -0.59
CA GLU A 6 21.80 -9.01 -0.65
C GLU A 6 20.61 -9.79 -1.27
N GLU A 7 20.85 -10.49 -2.38
CA GLU A 7 19.85 -11.35 -3.01
C GLU A 7 19.32 -12.43 -2.05
N GLN A 8 20.20 -13.11 -1.33
CA GLN A 8 19.83 -14.11 -0.33
C GLN A 8 19.09 -13.49 0.86
N LEU A 9 19.45 -12.27 1.22
CA LEU A 9 18.85 -11.54 2.34
C LEU A 9 17.45 -11.07 2.00
N ILE A 10 17.22 -10.49 0.81
CA ILE A 10 15.90 -10.03 0.33
C ILE A 10 14.90 -11.17 0.42
N TRP A 11 15.24 -12.33 -0.12
CA TRP A 11 14.36 -13.51 -0.13
C TRP A 11 14.38 -14.32 1.16
N SER A 12 15.15 -13.90 2.17
CA SER A 12 15.18 -14.60 3.44
C SER A 12 13.85 -14.46 4.19
N PRO A 13 13.42 -15.46 4.99
CA PRO A 13 12.24 -15.35 5.83
C PRO A 13 12.29 -14.21 6.86
N VAL A 14 13.46 -13.59 7.07
CA VAL A 14 13.67 -12.45 7.97
C VAL A 14 13.28 -11.14 7.29
N VAL A 15 13.65 -10.93 6.02
CA VAL A 15 13.27 -9.73 5.24
C VAL A 15 11.89 -9.91 4.62
N ALA A 16 11.62 -11.08 4.05
CA ALA A 16 10.28 -11.49 3.65
C ALA A 16 9.37 -11.76 4.86
N ASN A 17 9.82 -11.45 6.09
CA ASN A 17 9.01 -11.62 7.28
C ASN A 17 7.82 -10.66 7.25
N SER A 18 6.73 -11.19 6.73
CA SER A 18 5.41 -10.57 6.76
C SER A 18 4.96 -10.16 8.16
N ALA A 19 5.50 -10.74 9.25
CA ALA A 19 5.04 -10.50 10.63
C ALA A 19 5.08 -9.02 11.05
N MET A 20 5.96 -8.19 10.47
CA MET A 20 6.04 -6.77 10.86
C MET A 20 4.94 -5.88 10.26
N ASN A 21 4.44 -6.20 9.05
CA ASN A 21 3.49 -5.35 8.31
C ASN A 21 2.14 -6.02 7.98
N ARG A 22 1.97 -7.34 8.19
CA ARG A 22 0.83 -8.13 7.68
C ARG A 22 -0.57 -7.57 7.93
N LEU A 23 -0.79 -6.90 9.08
CA LEU A 23 -2.13 -6.46 9.50
C LEU A 23 -2.24 -4.95 9.72
N ARG A 24 -1.28 -4.15 9.22
CA ARG A 24 -1.32 -2.70 9.42
C ARG A 24 -2.42 -2.07 8.56
N GLY A 25 -3.43 -1.50 9.24
CA GLY A 25 -4.47 -0.68 8.61
C GLY A 25 -4.12 0.81 8.59
N ALA A 26 -4.98 1.62 7.98
CA ALA A 26 -4.79 3.06 7.80
C ALA A 26 -4.57 3.80 9.13
N ASN A 27 -5.21 3.34 10.21
CA ASN A 27 -5.04 3.89 11.56
C ASN A 27 -3.59 3.86 12.09
N ARG A 28 -2.74 2.94 11.60
CA ARG A 28 -1.33 2.90 12.01
C ARG A 28 -0.54 4.08 11.44
N TYR A 29 -0.84 4.52 10.22
CA TYR A 29 -0.25 5.72 9.63
C TYR A 29 -0.60 6.97 10.45
N ALA A 30 -1.84 7.07 10.92
CA ALA A 30 -2.26 8.18 11.77
C ALA A 30 -1.55 8.17 13.14
N GLN A 31 -1.30 6.99 13.71
CA GLN A 31 -0.60 6.86 14.99
C GLN A 31 0.89 7.17 14.86
N ALA A 32 1.56 6.54 13.90
CA ALA A 32 3.01 6.54 13.75
C ALA A 32 3.53 7.77 12.98
N LEU A 33 2.83 8.17 11.92
CA LEU A 33 3.26 9.24 11.00
C LEU A 33 2.39 10.48 11.09
N LYS A 34 1.36 10.49 11.94
CA LYS A 34 0.36 11.57 12.03
C LYS A 34 -0.31 11.88 10.68
N LEU A 35 -0.35 10.89 9.79
CA LEU A 35 -0.96 10.96 8.48
C LEU A 35 -2.25 10.15 8.47
N ALA A 36 -3.39 10.80 8.22
CA ALA A 36 -4.65 10.12 7.93
C ALA A 36 -4.84 10.07 6.40
N PRO A 37 -4.60 8.93 5.73
CA PRO A 37 -4.58 8.86 4.27
C PRO A 37 -5.87 9.34 3.63
N GLU A 38 -7.02 8.99 4.21
CA GLU A 38 -8.35 9.40 3.76
C GLU A 38 -8.51 10.93 3.75
N SER A 39 -8.06 11.59 4.82
CA SER A 39 -8.15 13.05 4.94
C SER A 39 -7.19 13.76 3.99
N TYR A 40 -5.96 13.24 3.89
CA TYR A 40 -4.91 13.79 3.04
C TYR A 40 -5.26 13.67 1.55
N LEU A 41 -5.59 12.45 1.10
CA LEU A 41 -5.99 12.19 -0.28
C LEU A 41 -7.31 12.89 -0.61
N GLY A 42 -8.25 12.99 0.33
CA GLY A 42 -9.48 13.74 0.15
C GLY A 42 -9.25 15.23 -0.08
N ALA A 43 -8.23 15.82 0.56
CA ALA A 43 -7.82 17.20 0.29
C ALA A 43 -7.23 17.35 -1.12
N LEU A 44 -6.36 16.42 -1.54
CA LEU A 44 -5.79 16.41 -2.88
C LEU A 44 -6.87 16.25 -3.96
N LEU A 45 -7.84 15.36 -3.76
CA LEU A 45 -8.98 15.19 -4.68
C LEU A 45 -9.79 16.48 -4.82
N ARG A 46 -10.06 17.19 -3.73
CA ARG A 46 -10.77 18.48 -3.79
C ARG A 46 -9.98 19.56 -4.51
N GLN A 47 -8.65 19.55 -4.36
CA GLN A 47 -7.78 20.57 -4.93
C GLN A 47 -7.46 20.32 -6.41
N PHE A 48 -7.21 19.07 -6.78
CA PHE A 48 -6.65 18.69 -8.09
C PHE A 48 -7.56 17.77 -8.91
N GLY A 49 -8.67 17.30 -8.36
CA GLY A 49 -9.58 16.34 -9.02
C GLY A 49 -9.08 14.89 -9.05
N GLN A 50 -7.81 14.66 -8.67
CA GLN A 50 -7.16 13.35 -8.65
C GLN A 50 -6.20 13.21 -7.48
N ALA A 51 -5.97 11.98 -7.02
CA ALA A 51 -4.98 11.68 -5.99
C ALA A 51 -4.38 10.28 -6.20
N ALA A 52 -3.09 10.13 -5.89
CA ALA A 52 -2.41 8.84 -5.96
C ALA A 52 -1.67 8.54 -4.65
N TRP A 53 -1.61 7.26 -4.29
CA TRP A 53 -0.82 6.77 -3.18
C TRP A 53 -0.13 5.45 -3.53
N LEU A 54 1.19 5.48 -3.47
CA LEU A 54 2.07 4.33 -3.52
C LEU A 54 2.46 3.93 -2.09
N ASP A 55 2.20 2.67 -1.71
CA ASP A 55 2.62 2.09 -0.43
C ASP A 55 3.64 0.97 -0.67
N LEU A 56 4.90 1.21 -0.30
CA LEU A 56 6.00 0.26 -0.45
C LEU A 56 6.15 -0.57 0.82
N CYS A 57 6.29 -1.88 0.67
CA CYS A 57 6.24 -2.86 1.76
C CYS A 57 4.89 -2.84 2.49
N CYS A 58 3.80 -2.81 1.72
CA CYS A 58 2.44 -2.58 2.22
C CYS A 58 1.86 -3.74 3.05
N GLY A 59 2.58 -4.86 3.19
CA GLY A 59 2.09 -6.09 3.81
C GLY A 59 0.85 -6.60 3.09
N ALA A 60 -0.22 -6.89 3.83
CA ALA A 60 -1.49 -7.31 3.21
C ALA A 60 -2.27 -6.16 2.54
N GLY A 61 -1.74 -4.93 2.49
CA GLY A 61 -2.39 -3.82 1.81
C GLY A 61 -3.66 -3.30 2.49
N ASN A 62 -3.87 -3.61 3.77
CA ASN A 62 -5.09 -3.25 4.50
C ASN A 62 -5.34 -1.74 4.55
N ALA A 63 -4.28 -0.93 4.67
CA ALA A 63 -4.41 0.52 4.70
C ALA A 63 -4.91 1.09 3.36
N LEU A 64 -4.37 0.60 2.25
CA LEU A 64 -4.82 0.95 0.89
C LEU A 64 -6.27 0.50 0.67
N ARG A 65 -6.61 -0.75 1.01
CA ARG A 65 -7.98 -1.28 0.88
C ARG A 65 -9.00 -0.47 1.67
N GLN A 66 -8.72 -0.18 2.95
CA GLN A 66 -9.61 0.63 3.80
C GLN A 66 -9.83 2.04 3.24
N THR A 67 -8.77 2.64 2.69
CA THR A 67 -8.82 3.97 2.06
C THR A 67 -9.64 3.95 0.78
N ALA A 68 -9.45 2.96 -0.09
CA ALA A 68 -10.28 2.76 -1.27
C ALA A 68 -11.76 2.58 -0.90
N GLU A 69 -12.07 1.71 0.06
CA GLU A 69 -13.44 1.48 0.54
C GLU A 69 -14.07 2.74 1.15
N HIS A 70 -13.27 3.60 1.78
CA HIS A 70 -13.72 4.90 2.27
C HIS A 70 -14.18 5.80 1.12
N PHE A 71 -13.34 5.98 0.09
CA PHE A 71 -13.69 6.84 -1.05
C PHE A 71 -14.81 6.28 -1.92
N GLN A 72 -14.87 4.96 -2.09
CA GLN A 72 -15.96 4.28 -2.78
C GLN A 72 -17.31 4.60 -2.13
N ARG A 73 -17.39 4.52 -0.79
CA ARG A 73 -18.61 4.83 -0.02
C ARG A 73 -19.03 6.29 -0.11
N LEU A 74 -18.09 7.20 -0.28
CA LEU A 74 -18.37 8.63 -0.43
C LEU A 74 -18.83 9.01 -1.85
N GLY A 75 -18.81 8.07 -2.80
CA GLY A 75 -19.15 8.36 -4.20
C GLY A 75 -18.26 9.47 -4.79
N ALA A 76 -17.00 9.53 -4.35
CA ALA A 76 -16.10 10.63 -4.68
C ALA A 76 -15.92 10.72 -6.22
N PRO A 77 -16.23 11.86 -6.85
CA PRO A 77 -16.28 11.98 -8.32
C PRO A 77 -14.91 12.11 -9.00
N GLY A 78 -13.80 11.79 -8.30
CA GLY A 78 -12.43 11.92 -8.81
C GLY A 78 -11.75 10.58 -9.05
N SER A 79 -10.65 10.59 -9.81
CA SER A 79 -9.81 9.41 -9.99
C SER A 79 -8.87 9.27 -8.80
N PHE A 80 -8.88 8.09 -8.17
CA PHE A 80 -7.85 7.72 -7.19
C PHE A 80 -7.06 6.51 -7.70
N ILE A 81 -5.75 6.56 -7.50
CA ILE A 81 -4.83 5.48 -7.87
C ILE A 81 -4.10 5.05 -6.61
N LEU A 82 -4.39 3.84 -6.15
CA LEU A 82 -3.76 3.22 -4.99
C LEU A 82 -2.95 2.02 -5.49
N HIS A 83 -1.68 1.99 -5.15
CA HIS A 83 -0.77 0.95 -5.59
C HIS A 83 0.06 0.46 -4.40
N GLY A 84 -0.06 -0.82 -4.08
CA GLY A 84 0.72 -1.46 -3.03
C GLY A 84 1.76 -2.40 -3.61
N VAL A 85 3.00 -2.28 -3.14
CA VAL A 85 4.09 -3.17 -3.54
C VAL A 85 4.56 -3.91 -2.29
N ASP A 86 4.63 -5.23 -2.36
CA ASP A 86 5.25 -6.03 -1.31
C ASP A 86 6.05 -7.19 -1.90
N LEU A 87 7.00 -7.71 -1.13
CA LEU A 87 7.84 -8.81 -1.57
C LEU A 87 7.08 -10.15 -1.59
N VAL A 88 5.98 -10.24 -0.83
CA VAL A 88 5.21 -11.48 -0.67
C VAL A 88 3.77 -11.29 -1.11
N ASP A 89 3.25 -12.27 -1.86
CA ASP A 89 1.83 -12.34 -2.27
C ASP A 89 0.90 -12.69 -1.10
N ALA A 90 0.73 -11.74 -0.18
CA ALA A 90 -0.08 -11.89 1.03
C ALA A 90 -1.18 -10.82 1.13
N PHE A 91 -1.59 -10.25 -0.01
CA PHE A 91 -2.55 -9.16 -0.06
C PHE A 91 -3.94 -9.58 0.41
N ALA A 92 -4.64 -8.67 1.08
CA ALA A 92 -6.04 -8.85 1.41
C ALA A 92 -6.88 -8.84 0.13
N PRO A 93 -7.93 -9.69 0.03
CA PRO A 93 -8.82 -9.68 -1.11
C PRO A 93 -9.42 -8.28 -1.35
N VAL A 94 -9.41 -7.84 -2.61
CA VAL A 94 -10.03 -6.57 -3.02
C VAL A 94 -11.47 -6.86 -3.48
N PRO A 95 -12.49 -6.25 -2.84
CA PRO A 95 -13.87 -6.39 -3.29
C PRO A 95 -14.04 -5.89 -4.74
N PRO A 96 -14.84 -6.56 -5.60
CA PRO A 96 -15.02 -6.14 -7.00
C PRO A 96 -15.55 -4.71 -7.19
N VAL A 97 -16.23 -4.19 -6.17
CA VAL A 97 -16.75 -2.81 -6.17
C VAL A 97 -15.65 -1.77 -6.05
N VAL A 98 -14.48 -2.12 -5.50
CA VAL A 98 -13.35 -1.22 -5.34
C VAL A 98 -12.58 -1.11 -6.66
N SER A 99 -12.60 0.07 -7.26
CA SER A 99 -11.75 0.41 -8.41
C SER A 99 -10.51 1.19 -7.97
N GLY A 100 -9.50 1.30 -8.84
CA GLY A 100 -8.32 2.14 -8.59
C GLY A 100 -7.31 1.59 -7.58
N LEU A 101 -7.51 0.40 -7.01
CA LEU A 101 -6.56 -0.29 -6.14
C LEU A 101 -5.89 -1.45 -6.88
N THR A 102 -4.56 -1.49 -6.85
CA THR A 102 -3.74 -2.56 -7.43
C THR A 102 -2.64 -2.98 -6.46
N PHE A 103 -2.22 -4.24 -6.57
CA PHE A 103 -1.10 -4.80 -5.81
C PHE A 103 -0.09 -5.43 -6.75
N GLU A 104 1.18 -5.30 -6.41
CA GLU A 104 2.32 -5.85 -7.14
C GLU A 104 3.23 -6.62 -6.17
N VAL A 105 3.62 -7.84 -6.57
CA VAL A 105 4.63 -8.61 -5.87
C VAL A 105 5.99 -8.30 -6.50
N ALA A 106 6.80 -7.49 -5.85
CA ALA A 106 8.10 -7.10 -6.36
C ALA A 106 9.11 -6.76 -5.25
N SER A 107 10.39 -6.96 -5.55
CA SER A 107 11.47 -6.42 -4.72
C SER A 107 11.59 -4.92 -4.94
N VAL A 108 11.54 -4.13 -3.87
CA VAL A 108 11.70 -2.67 -3.94
C VAL A 108 13.10 -2.27 -4.43
N VAL A 109 14.09 -3.16 -4.35
CA VAL A 109 15.47 -2.88 -4.81
C VAL A 109 15.52 -2.62 -6.32
N ASP A 110 14.78 -3.41 -7.10
CA ASP A 110 14.75 -3.30 -8.57
C ASP A 110 13.45 -2.67 -9.09
N TRP A 111 12.51 -2.37 -8.20
CA TRP A 111 11.22 -1.83 -8.58
C TRP A 111 11.34 -0.36 -9.01
N THR A 112 10.66 -0.02 -10.11
CA THR A 112 10.55 1.35 -10.61
C THR A 112 9.11 1.77 -10.66
N ALA A 113 8.83 3.00 -10.23
CA ALA A 113 7.48 3.53 -10.29
C ALA A 113 6.96 3.54 -11.74
N PRO A 114 5.73 3.07 -11.98
CA PRO A 114 5.08 3.23 -13.27
C PRO A 114 5.02 4.72 -13.62
N ARG A 115 5.34 5.04 -14.88
CA ARG A 115 5.37 6.42 -15.41
C ARG A 115 3.98 6.97 -15.66
#